data_AF-A0A1Y1MUY7-F1
#
_entry.id   AF-A0A1Y1MUY7-F1
#
_cell.length_a   1.000
_cell.length_b   1.000
_cell.length_c   1.000
_cell.angle_alpha   90.00
_cell.angle_beta   90.00
_cell.angle_gamma   90.00
#
_symmetry.space_group_name_H-M   'P 1'
#
loop_
_entity.id
_entity.type
_entity.pdbx_description
1 polymer ?
#
loop_
_entity_poly.entity_id
_entity_poly.type
_entity_poly.pdbx_seq_one_letter_code
_entity_poly.pdbx_strand_id
1 'polypeptide(L)'
;KKLLTLLALTTAHRVQTFALIKTGNICKENDGIKILIPDSIKTSKPNSYQPVLRLPFFGHTNLCVAQALLDYIEKTRSLRNQQSLFISCKKPHNKVGSQTLSKWIKEILTLSGVDTNIY
;
A
#
# COMPACT_ATOMS: atom_id res chain seq x y z
N LYS A 1 7.98 -2.18 4.75
CA LYS A 1 7.72 -3.47 4.07
C LYS A 1 6.47 -4.17 4.61
N LYS A 2 6.34 -4.38 5.93
CA LYS A 2 5.15 -4.97 6.58
C LYS A 2 3.79 -4.45 6.06
N LEU A 3 3.57 -3.13 6.05
CA LEU A 3 2.33 -2.51 5.56
C LEU A 3 1.95 -3.00 4.15
N LEU A 4 2.90 -2.98 3.22
CA LEU A 4 2.67 -3.35 1.82
C LEU A 4 2.24 -4.81 1.70
N THR A 5 2.91 -5.71 2.42
CA THR A 5 2.59 -7.14 2.38
C THR A 5 1.21 -7.40 2.99
N LEU A 6 0.90 -6.79 4.13
CA LEU A 6 -0.44 -6.89 4.73
C LEU A 6 -1.51 -6.37 3.77
N LEU A 7 -1.28 -5.21 3.14
CA LEU A 7 -2.19 -4.64 2.15
C LEU A 7 -2.42 -5.59 0.97
N ALA A 8 -1.33 -6.18 0.44
CA ALA A 8 -1.40 -7.16 -0.65
C ALA A 8 -2.21 -8.40 -0.26
N LEU A 9 -2.03 -8.91 0.95
CA LEU A 9 -2.75 -10.09 1.46
C LEU A 9 -4.23 -9.79 1.73
N THR A 10 -4.56 -8.62 2.28
CA THR A 10 -5.94 -8.32 2.67
C THR A 10 -6.80 -7.86 1.49
N THR A 11 -6.23 -7.11 0.54
CA THR A 11 -7.03 -6.49 -0.53
C THR A 11 -6.92 -7.23 -1.87
N ALA A 12 -6.01 -8.19 -2.01
CA ALA A 12 -5.77 -8.96 -3.24
C ALA A 12 -5.63 -8.10 -4.51
N HIS A 13 -5.14 -6.86 -4.39
CA HIS A 13 -4.98 -5.95 -5.51
C HIS A 13 -3.61 -6.14 -6.19
N ARG A 14 -3.52 -5.72 -7.46
CA ARG A 14 -2.24 -5.75 -8.19
C ARG A 14 -1.26 -4.75 -7.59
N VAL A 15 0.03 -5.07 -7.68
CA VAL A 15 1.10 -4.21 -7.14
C VAL A 15 1.13 -2.81 -7.76
N GLN A 16 0.70 -2.68 -9.03
CA GLN A 16 0.56 -1.39 -9.69
C GLN A 16 -0.40 -0.45 -8.95
N THR A 17 -1.47 -0.99 -8.38
CA THR A 17 -2.46 -0.23 -7.59
C THR A 17 -1.80 0.38 -6.35
N PHE A 18 -0.94 -0.37 -5.66
CA PHE A 18 -0.22 0.14 -4.48
C PHE A 18 0.80 1.23 -4.81
N ALA A 19 1.43 1.17 -5.99
CA ALA A 19 2.38 2.20 -6.44
C ALA A 19 1.72 3.55 -6.73
N LEU A 20 0.41 3.57 -6.99
CA LEU A 20 -0.36 4.76 -7.32
C LEU A 20 -1.06 5.38 -6.10
N ILE A 21 -0.98 4.77 -4.93
CA ILE A 21 -1.61 5.31 -3.73
C ILE A 21 -0.94 6.65 -3.36
N LYS A 22 -1.76 7.68 -3.24
CA LYS A 22 -1.36 9.01 -2.79
C LYS A 22 -1.91 9.26 -1.38
N THR A 23 -1.11 9.89 -0.52
CA THR A 23 -1.50 10.19 0.87
C THR A 23 -2.71 11.12 0.94
N GLY A 24 -2.85 12.06 -0.01
CA GLY A 24 -4.00 12.96 -0.08
C GLY A 24 -5.33 12.28 -0.41
N ASN A 25 -5.31 11.04 -0.90
CA ASN A 25 -6.50 10.28 -1.27
C ASN A 25 -6.89 9.25 -0.20
N ILE A 26 -6.31 9.36 1.00
CA ILE A 26 -6.59 8.49 2.13
C ILE A 26 -7.60 9.20 3.03
N CYS A 27 -8.82 8.66 3.07
CA CYS A 27 -9.92 9.17 3.87
C CYS A 27 -10.12 8.24 5.08
N LYS A 28 -10.06 8.81 6.29
CA LYS A 28 -10.43 8.09 7.50
C LYS A 28 -11.96 8.12 7.65
N GLU A 29 -12.55 6.96 7.83
CA GLU A 29 -13.98 6.76 8.11
C GLU A 29 -14.13 6.18 9.53
N ASN A 30 -15.35 6.21 10.08
CA ASN A 30 -15.60 5.71 11.45
C ASN A 30 -15.27 4.21 11.60
N ASP A 31 -15.48 3.43 10.54
CA ASP A 31 -15.32 1.97 10.53
C ASP A 31 -13.97 1.52 9.90
N GLY A 32 -13.15 2.46 9.42
CA GLY A 32 -11.92 2.09 8.73
C GLY A 32 -11.25 3.22 7.95
N ILE A 33 -10.48 2.83 6.94
CA ILE A 33 -9.81 3.75 6.03
C ILE A 33 -10.20 3.42 4.60
N LYS A 34 -10.55 4.45 3.85
CA LYS A 34 -10.87 4.39 2.44
C LYS A 34 -9.77 5.07 1.64
N ILE A 35 -9.25 4.38 0.64
CA ILE A 35 -8.20 4.91 -0.24
C ILE A 35 -8.75 5.00 -1.65
N LEU A 36 -8.76 6.21 -2.19
CA LEU A 36 -9.19 6.48 -3.56
C LEU A 36 -7.97 6.44 -4.50
N ILE A 37 -8.07 5.70 -5.60
CA ILE A 37 -7.01 5.65 -6.61
C ILE A 37 -7.58 6.16 -7.93
N PRO A 38 -7.46 7.48 -8.16
CA PRO A 38 -8.03 8.11 -9.34
C PRO A 38 -7.18 7.94 -10.60
N ASP A 39 -5.93 7.57 -10.44
CA ASP A 39 -5.01 7.33 -11.54
C ASP A 39 -5.46 6.10 -12.35
N SER A 40 -5.48 6.24 -13.68
CA SER A 40 -5.83 5.15 -14.59
C SER A 40 -4.84 3.98 -14.46
N ILE A 41 -5.37 2.79 -14.20
CA ILE A 41 -4.64 1.53 -14.24
C ILE A 41 -5.00 0.76 -15.51
N LYS A 42 -4.24 -0.30 -15.84
CA LYS A 42 -4.47 -1.11 -17.06
C LYS A 42 -5.91 -1.65 -17.18
N THR A 43 -6.62 -1.82 -16.06
CA THR A 43 -8.01 -2.29 -16.01
C THR A 43 -9.04 -1.17 -16.00
N SER A 44 -8.62 0.10 -16.04
CA SER A 44 -9.52 1.25 -16.13
C SER A 44 -10.16 1.28 -17.51
N LYS A 45 -11.48 1.41 -17.54
CA LYS A 45 -12.27 1.62 -18.77
C LYS A 45 -12.88 3.02 -18.74
N PRO A 46 -13.08 3.66 -19.91
CA PRO A 46 -13.88 4.88 -19.96
C PRO A 46 -15.25 4.63 -19.33
N ASN A 47 -15.70 5.55 -18.47
CA ASN A 47 -16.95 5.48 -17.71
C ASN A 47 -17.04 4.36 -16.64
N SER A 48 -15.91 3.77 -16.22
CA SER A 48 -15.86 2.79 -15.14
C SER A 48 -15.50 3.43 -13.80
N TYR A 49 -16.07 2.90 -12.71
CA TYR A 49 -15.70 3.30 -11.35
C TYR A 49 -14.21 3.06 -11.10
N GLN A 50 -13.57 4.03 -10.45
CA GLN A 50 -12.17 3.92 -10.04
C GLN A 50 -12.04 2.95 -8.87
N PRO A 51 -10.91 2.24 -8.76
CA PRO A 51 -10.69 1.31 -7.66
C PRO A 51 -10.64 2.04 -6.32
N VAL A 52 -11.39 1.51 -5.36
CA VAL A 52 -11.43 1.99 -3.97
C VAL A 52 -10.96 0.86 -3.07
N LEU A 53 -9.89 1.11 -2.31
CA LEU A 53 -9.50 0.20 -1.22
C LEU A 53 -10.26 0.58 0.04
N ARG A 54 -10.83 -0.42 0.70
CA ARG A 54 -11.43 -0.29 2.03
C ARG A 54 -10.65 -1.14 3.01
N LEU A 55 -10.18 -0.52 4.08
CA LEU A 55 -9.38 -1.14 5.13
C LEU A 55 -10.13 -0.99 6.45
N PRO A 56 -10.87 -2.02 6.91
CA PRO A 56 -11.55 -1.95 8.20
C PRO A 56 -10.54 -1.90 9.35
N PHE A 57 -10.93 -1.29 10.47
CA PHE A 57 -10.18 -1.45 11.70
C PHE A 57 -10.34 -2.88 12.23
N PHE A 58 -9.27 -3.42 12.78
CA PHE A 58 -9.24 -4.80 13.29
C PHE A 58 -8.72 -4.78 14.71
N GLY A 59 -9.36 -5.56 15.61
CA GLY A 59 -9.06 -5.55 17.04
C GLY A 59 -7.63 -5.95 17.39
N HIS A 60 -6.99 -6.79 16.56
CA HIS A 60 -5.59 -7.13 16.71
C HIS A 60 -4.68 -6.06 16.09
N THR A 61 -4.09 -5.22 16.94
CA THR A 61 -3.19 -4.11 16.55
C THR A 61 -2.04 -4.55 15.63
N ASN A 62 -1.48 -5.74 15.86
CA ASN A 62 -0.37 -6.27 15.07
C ASN A 62 -0.74 -6.64 13.62
N LEU A 63 -2.02 -6.93 13.36
CA LEU A 63 -2.56 -7.36 12.06
C LEU A 63 -3.41 -6.28 11.40
N CYS A 64 -3.80 -5.24 12.13
CA CYS A 64 -4.64 -4.17 11.61
C CYS A 64 -3.90 -3.35 10.54
N VAL A 65 -4.31 -3.53 9.29
CA VAL A 65 -3.73 -2.82 8.13
C VAL A 65 -4.04 -1.32 8.20
N ALA A 66 -5.24 -0.95 8.65
CA ALA A 66 -5.62 0.44 8.83
C ALA A 66 -4.72 1.15 9.85
N GLN A 67 -4.45 0.53 10.99
CA GLN A 67 -3.55 1.10 12.00
C GLN A 67 -2.10 1.16 11.49
N ALA A 68 -1.63 0.08 10.86
CA ALA A 68 -0.30 0.05 10.27
C ALA A 68 -0.11 1.14 9.19
N LEU A 69 -1.18 1.51 8.48
CA LEU A 69 -1.16 2.58 7.49
C LEU A 69 -0.99 3.96 8.16
N LEU A 70 -1.76 4.23 9.22
CA LEU A 70 -1.65 5.48 9.98
C LEU A 70 -0.26 5.61 10.63
N ASP A 71 0.22 4.55 11.28
CA ASP A 71 1.56 4.52 11.88
C ASP A 71 2.65 4.79 10.84
N TYR A 72 2.51 4.21 9.64
CA TYR A 72 3.46 4.42 8.57
C TYR A 72 3.43 5.88 8.10
N ILE A 73 2.24 6.47 7.94
CA ILE A 73 2.09 7.88 7.54
C ILE A 73 2.76 8.79 8.55
N GLU A 74 2.51 8.63 9.84
CA GLU A 74 3.12 9.46 10.88
C GLU A 74 4.65 9.30 10.92
N LYS A 75 5.17 8.07 10.90
CA LYS A 75 6.62 7.81 10.96
C LYS A 75 7.41 8.37 9.78
N THR A 76 6.78 8.45 8.61
CA THR A 76 7.43 8.93 7.38
C THR A 76 7.10 10.38 7.06
N ARG A 77 6.33 11.07 7.91
CA ARG A 77 5.88 12.46 7.70
C ARG A 77 7.04 13.43 7.45
N SER A 78 8.11 13.35 8.23
CA SER A 78 9.30 14.21 8.10
C SER A 78 10.18 13.90 6.89
N LEU A 79 10.06 12.69 6.32
CA LEU A 79 10.87 12.22 5.19
C LEU A 79 10.21 12.46 3.83
N ARG A 80 8.92 12.82 3.82
CA ARG A 80 8.14 12.97 2.58
C ARG A 80 8.43 14.28 1.89
N ASN A 81 8.84 14.17 0.63
CA ASN A 81 8.87 15.29 -0.33
C ASN A 81 7.85 15.09 -1.47
N GLN A 82 7.11 13.98 -1.47
CA GLN A 82 6.17 13.62 -2.53
C GLN A 82 4.87 13.06 -1.92
N GLN A 83 3.79 13.14 -2.69
CA GLN A 83 2.47 12.65 -2.26
C GLN A 83 2.30 11.13 -2.34
N SER A 84 3.28 10.39 -2.85
CA SER A 84 3.23 8.93 -2.91
C SER A 84 3.22 8.33 -1.50
N LEU A 85 2.37 7.33 -1.25
CA LEU A 85 2.33 6.63 0.03
C LEU A 85 3.69 5.98 0.32
N PHE A 86 4.15 5.10 -0.58
CA PHE A 86 5.39 4.35 -0.40
C PHE A 86 6.61 5.12 -0.91
N ILE A 87 7.57 5.33 -0.01
CA ILE A 87 8.84 6.02 -0.27
C ILE A 87 10.05 5.10 -0.09
N SER A 88 11.13 5.40 -0.80
CA SER A 88 12.40 4.66 -0.72
C SER A 88 13.05 4.81 0.65
N CYS A 89 13.68 3.76 1.14
CA CYS A 89 14.47 3.81 2.38
C CYS A 89 15.78 4.59 2.21
N LYS A 90 16.31 4.68 0.97
CA LYS A 90 17.54 5.41 0.68
C LYS A 90 17.23 6.86 0.33
N LYS A 91 18.11 7.78 0.73
CA LYS A 91 18.07 9.17 0.27
C LYS A 91 18.45 9.25 -1.23
N PRO A 92 17.83 10.13 -2.03
CA PRO A 92 16.62 10.90 -1.70
C PRO A 92 15.39 9.98 -1.63
N HIS A 93 14.53 10.18 -0.62
CA HIS A 93 13.35 9.34 -0.28
C HIS A 93 12.22 9.43 -1.34
N ASN A 94 12.55 9.06 -2.57
CA ASN A 94 11.68 9.17 -3.73
C ASN A 94 10.56 8.13 -3.70
N LYS A 95 9.50 8.38 -4.48
CA LYS A 95 8.43 7.43 -4.72
C LYS A 95 8.96 6.08 -5.20
N VAL A 96 8.33 5.02 -4.74
CA VAL A 96 8.70 3.65 -5.07
C VAL A 96 7.79 3.11 -6.18
N GLY A 97 8.38 2.53 -7.21
CA GLY A 97 7.65 1.91 -8.32
C GLY A 97 7.16 0.50 -8.00
N SER A 98 6.28 -0.02 -8.86
CA SER A 98 5.70 -1.36 -8.72
C SER A 98 6.74 -2.47 -8.61
N GLN A 99 7.84 -2.40 -9.37
CA GLN A 99 8.89 -3.43 -9.35
C GLN A 99 9.57 -3.56 -7.97
N THR A 100 9.88 -2.43 -7.33
CA THR A 100 10.47 -2.42 -5.99
C THR A 100 9.46 -2.90 -4.95
N LEU A 101 8.19 -2.51 -5.07
CA LEU A 101 7.13 -3.01 -4.21
C LEU A 101 6.97 -4.54 -4.34
N SER A 102 6.97 -5.08 -5.56
CA SER A 102 6.93 -6.53 -5.80
C SER A 102 8.11 -7.23 -5.14
N LYS A 103 9.32 -6.67 -5.25
CA LYS A 103 10.50 -7.22 -4.58
C LYS A 103 10.34 -7.25 -3.06
N TRP A 104 9.81 -6.19 -2.45
CA TRP A 104 9.55 -6.15 -1.00
C TRP A 104 8.50 -7.17 -0.56
N ILE A 105 7.46 -7.41 -1.37
CA ILE A 105 6.47 -8.44 -1.06
C ILE A 105 7.13 -9.82 -1.09
N LYS A 106 7.88 -10.13 -2.17
CA LYS A 106 8.62 -11.41 -2.27
C LYS A 106 9.57 -11.60 -1.10
N GLU A 107 10.38 -10.59 -0.76
CA GLU A 107 11.31 -10.65 0.39
C GLU A 107 10.59 -10.99 1.71
N ILE A 108 9.43 -10.38 1.99
CA ILE A 108 8.68 -10.67 3.22
C ILE A 108 8.09 -12.08 3.20
N LEU A 109 7.56 -12.53 2.05
CA LEU A 109 7.03 -13.89 1.91
C LEU A 109 8.12 -14.95 2.10
N THR A 110 9.29 -14.78 1.49
CA THR A 110 10.44 -15.67 1.68
C THR A 110 10.89 -15.69 3.15
N LEU A 111 10.97 -14.52 3.82
CA LEU A 111 11.28 -14.44 5.24
C LEU A 111 10.21 -15.10 6.14
N SER A 112 8.99 -15.22 5.64
CA SER A 112 7.87 -15.89 6.33
C SER A 112 7.82 -17.40 6.03
N GLY A 113 8.80 -17.95 5.30
CA GLY A 113 8.88 -19.37 4.94
C GLY A 113 8.04 -19.78 3.74
N VAL A 114 7.48 -18.83 2.98
CA VAL A 114 6.75 -19.12 1.73
C VAL A 114 7.75 -19.24 0.59
N ASP A 115 7.72 -20.36 -0.13
CA ASP A 115 8.55 -20.54 -1.33
C ASP A 115 8.02 -19.67 -2.48
N THR A 116 8.82 -18.66 -2.86
CA THR A 116 8.50 -17.70 -3.91
C THR A 116 9.21 -18.01 -5.24
N ASN A 117 9.96 -19.12 -5.34
CA ASN A 117 10.63 -19.52 -6.59
C ASN A 117 9.67 -20.22 -7.57
N ILE A 118 8.51 -20.63 -7.08
CA ILE A 118 7.47 -21.32 -7.85
C ILE A 118 6.60 -20.33 -8.68
N TYR A 119 6.78 -19.01 -8.50
CA TYR A 119 5.92 -17.94 -9.05
C TYR A 119 6.70 -16.67 -9.47
#